data_AF-A0A9E5FX33-F1
#
_entry.id   AF-A0A9E5FX33-F1
#
_cell.length_a   1.000
_cell.length_b   1.000
_cell.length_c   1.000
_cell.angle_alpha   90.00
_cell.angle_beta   90.00
_cell.angle_gamma   90.00
#
_symmetry.space_group_name_H-M   'P 1'
#
loop_
_entity.id
_entity.type
_entity.pdbx_description
1 polymer ?
#
loop_
_entity_poly.entity_id
_entity_poly.type
_entity_poly.pdbx_seq_one_letter_code
_entity_poly.pdbx_strand_id
1 'polypeptide(L)'
;DVGLAREVMALIPEFLQAPNVLGIGEIGLNKNTRNELQILEAHIDLAVRHKQLILVHTPHLEDKRKGTRLILEVLRSHGKVNPEHVIIDHVEEHTFREVVEQGFWAGITLYPESKASPQRAVDMLESISAQRVWLNSACDWGQSDPLAVPKAALEMRKRGHSVEVIDRLIYQNPLQFLSQCAKFKDPGVIA
;
A
#
# COMPACT_ATOMS: atom_id res chain seq x y z
N ASP A 1 -9.95 2.32 21.65
CA ASP A 1 -9.94 1.40 22.79
C ASP A 1 -9.14 0.16 22.39
N VAL A 2 -8.14 -0.22 23.17
CA VAL A 2 -7.29 -1.40 22.89
C VAL A 2 -8.05 -2.71 23.12
N GLY A 3 -9.04 -2.73 24.03
CA GLY A 3 -9.85 -3.90 24.31
C GLY A 3 -10.65 -4.33 23.09
N LEU A 4 -11.47 -3.41 22.57
CA LEU A 4 -12.24 -3.64 21.34
C LEU A 4 -11.35 -4.03 20.14
N ALA A 5 -10.20 -3.37 19.97
CA ALA A 5 -9.28 -3.70 18.89
C ALA A 5 -8.78 -5.15 18.98
N ARG A 6 -8.49 -5.65 20.18
CA ARG A 6 -8.07 -7.05 20.38
C ARG A 6 -9.20 -8.04 20.11
N GLU A 7 -10.42 -7.71 20.50
CA GLU A 7 -11.60 -8.54 20.21
C GLU A 7 -11.83 -8.67 18.70
N VAL A 8 -11.76 -7.56 17.95
CA VAL A 8 -11.86 -7.57 16.49
C VAL A 8 -10.73 -8.39 15.86
N MET A 9 -9.50 -8.20 16.34
CA MET A 9 -8.35 -8.96 15.85
C MET A 9 -8.49 -10.48 16.04
N ALA A 10 -9.16 -10.93 17.12
CA ALA A 10 -9.37 -12.34 17.38
C ALA A 10 -10.25 -13.02 16.31
N LEU A 11 -11.07 -12.25 15.58
CA LEU A 11 -11.94 -12.75 14.51
C LEU A 11 -11.22 -12.86 13.16
N ILE A 12 -10.15 -12.09 12.94
CA ILE A 12 -9.44 -12.02 11.65
C ILE A 12 -9.03 -13.41 11.12
N PRO A 13 -8.47 -14.34 11.91
CA PRO A 13 -8.06 -15.66 11.42
C PRO A 13 -9.14 -16.47 10.71
N GLU A 14 -10.41 -16.30 11.11
CA GLU A 14 -11.56 -16.94 10.47
C GLU A 14 -11.74 -16.40 9.04
N PHE A 15 -11.76 -15.07 8.89
CA PHE A 15 -11.91 -14.41 7.59
C PHE A 15 -10.73 -14.66 6.66
N LEU A 16 -9.52 -14.88 7.21
CA LEU A 16 -8.36 -15.29 6.41
C LEU A 16 -8.57 -16.63 5.69
N GLN A 17 -9.56 -17.45 6.04
CA GLN A 17 -9.87 -18.69 5.31
C GLN A 17 -10.65 -18.45 4.00
N ALA A 18 -11.26 -17.26 3.83
CA ALA A 18 -12.03 -16.97 2.64
C ALA A 18 -11.15 -17.03 1.36
N PRO A 19 -11.67 -17.56 0.24
CA PRO A 19 -10.87 -17.83 -0.96
C PRO A 19 -10.44 -16.55 -1.70
N ASN A 20 -11.05 -15.41 -1.40
CA ASN A 20 -10.77 -14.11 -2.02
C ASN A 20 -10.01 -13.14 -1.10
N VAL A 21 -9.65 -13.55 0.12
CA VAL A 21 -8.84 -12.73 1.04
C VAL A 21 -7.37 -12.95 0.74
N LEU A 22 -6.69 -11.87 0.34
CA LEU A 22 -5.29 -11.90 -0.13
C LEU A 22 -4.26 -11.47 0.92
N GLY A 23 -4.70 -10.77 1.97
CA GLY A 23 -3.82 -10.21 2.99
C GLY A 23 -4.58 -9.53 4.12
N ILE A 24 -3.83 -8.86 4.99
CA ILE A 24 -4.33 -8.06 6.11
C ILE A 24 -4.14 -6.58 5.79
N GLY A 25 -5.23 -5.83 5.82
CA GLY A 25 -5.26 -4.39 5.61
C GLY A 25 -6.69 -3.85 5.60
N GLU A 26 -6.88 -2.53 5.63
CA GLU A 26 -5.84 -1.52 5.87
C GLU A 26 -5.50 -1.45 7.37
N ILE A 27 -4.22 -1.59 7.72
CA ILE A 27 -3.70 -1.39 9.08
C ILE A 27 -2.79 -0.16 9.07
N GLY A 28 -2.51 0.48 10.21
CA GLY A 28 -1.60 1.62 10.22
C GLY A 28 -1.77 2.52 11.43
N LEU A 29 -1.31 3.77 11.26
CA LEU A 29 -1.41 4.83 12.26
C LEU A 29 -2.21 5.99 11.69
N ASN A 30 -3.03 6.63 12.52
CA ASN A 30 -3.68 7.89 12.19
C ASN A 30 -3.19 9.04 13.08
N LYS A 31 -3.24 8.85 14.41
CA LYS A 31 -2.83 9.85 15.40
C LYS A 31 -1.48 9.58 16.06
N ASN A 32 -0.76 8.55 15.60
CA ASN A 32 0.53 8.11 16.12
C ASN A 32 0.55 7.86 17.65
N THR A 33 -0.56 7.40 18.20
CA THR A 33 -0.68 7.11 19.63
C THR A 33 -0.03 5.78 19.99
N ARG A 34 0.34 5.61 21.26
CA ARG A 34 0.87 4.33 21.77
C ARG A 34 -0.11 3.17 21.58
N ASN A 35 -1.40 3.44 21.68
CA ASN A 35 -2.44 2.43 21.49
C ASN A 35 -2.53 1.99 20.03
N GLU A 36 -2.45 2.92 19.07
CA GLU A 36 -2.40 2.57 17.64
C GLU A 36 -1.13 1.78 17.33
N LEU A 37 0.03 2.17 17.89
CA LEU A 37 1.29 1.46 17.70
C LEU A 37 1.22 0.01 18.21
N GLN A 38 0.68 -0.19 19.41
CA GLN A 38 0.49 -1.52 19.99
C GLN A 38 -0.40 -2.42 19.13
N ILE A 39 -1.46 -1.86 18.55
CA ILE A 39 -2.37 -2.61 17.68
C ILE A 39 -1.75 -2.85 16.30
N LEU A 40 -0.97 -1.91 15.76
CA LEU A 40 -0.22 -2.10 14.52
C LEU A 40 0.78 -3.25 14.66
N GLU A 41 1.57 -3.27 15.74
CA GLU A 41 2.50 -4.37 16.05
C GLU A 41 1.78 -5.72 16.09
N ALA A 42 0.62 -5.77 16.75
CA ALA A 42 -0.16 -7.00 16.86
C ALA A 42 -0.73 -7.45 15.48
N HIS A 43 -1.18 -6.53 14.63
CA HIS A 43 -1.62 -6.85 13.27
C HIS A 43 -0.47 -7.39 12.41
N ILE A 44 0.73 -6.80 12.54
CA ILE A 44 1.92 -7.24 11.82
C ILE A 44 2.31 -8.66 12.25
N ASP A 45 2.34 -8.94 13.56
CA ASP A 45 2.60 -10.29 14.07
C ASP A 45 1.57 -11.30 13.55
N LEU A 46 0.29 -10.93 13.56
CA LEU A 46 -0.77 -11.77 13.01
C LEU A 46 -0.55 -12.07 11.52
N ALA A 47 -0.25 -11.05 10.71
CA ALA A 47 0.02 -11.23 9.29
C ALA A 47 1.21 -12.16 9.04
N VAL A 48 2.30 -11.99 9.81
CA VAL A 48 3.49 -12.83 9.71
C VAL A 48 3.19 -14.27 10.09
N ARG A 49 2.49 -14.52 11.21
CA ARG A 49 2.12 -15.88 11.64
C ARG A 49 1.26 -16.61 10.61
N HIS A 50 0.39 -15.88 9.93
CA HIS A 50 -0.50 -16.43 8.90
C HIS A 50 0.04 -16.31 7.48
N LYS A 51 1.28 -15.83 7.29
CA LYS A 51 1.94 -15.65 5.99
C LYS A 51 1.10 -14.81 5.00
N GLN A 52 0.49 -13.74 5.49
CA GLN A 52 -0.37 -12.86 4.70
C GLN A 52 0.42 -11.69 4.11
N LEU A 53 -0.06 -11.18 2.96
CA LEU A 53 0.33 -9.86 2.48
C LEU A 53 -0.14 -8.78 3.46
N ILE A 54 0.57 -7.65 3.51
CA ILE A 54 0.25 -6.55 4.43
C ILE A 54 0.03 -5.27 3.63
N LEU A 55 -1.12 -4.62 3.82
CA LEU A 55 -1.43 -3.30 3.28
C LEU A 55 -1.50 -2.30 4.44
N VAL A 56 -0.58 -1.33 4.43
CA VAL A 56 -0.44 -0.34 5.50
C VAL A 56 -0.86 1.04 5.04
N HIS A 57 -1.80 1.66 5.74
CA HIS A 57 -2.24 3.04 5.55
C HIS A 57 -1.30 4.00 6.30
N THR A 58 -0.74 4.97 5.58
CA THR A 58 0.04 6.05 6.21
C THR A 58 -0.87 7.19 6.71
N PRO A 59 -0.55 7.83 7.87
CA PRO A 59 -1.40 8.88 8.45
C PRO A 59 -1.62 10.09 7.54
N HIS A 60 -2.57 10.95 7.90
CA HIS A 60 -2.86 12.20 7.18
C HIS A 60 -1.79 13.30 7.40
N LEU A 61 -1.93 14.40 6.65
CA LEU A 61 -0.86 15.36 6.31
C LEU A 61 0.00 15.88 7.48
N GLU A 62 -0.59 16.34 8.59
CA GLU A 62 0.17 17.01 9.68
C GLU A 62 1.28 16.11 10.26
N ASP A 63 1.06 14.80 10.23
CA ASP A 63 1.88 13.82 10.94
C ASP A 63 2.40 12.70 10.01
N LYS A 64 2.17 12.81 8.70
CA LYS A 64 2.42 11.74 7.71
C LYS A 64 3.85 11.24 7.71
N ARG A 65 4.85 12.14 7.65
CA ARG A 65 6.27 11.73 7.64
C ARG A 65 6.67 10.99 8.92
N LYS A 66 6.26 11.52 10.07
CA LYS A 66 6.55 10.94 11.38
C LYS A 66 5.89 9.57 11.53
N GLY A 67 4.60 9.48 11.23
CA GLY A 67 3.87 8.22 11.31
C GLY A 67 4.36 7.17 10.32
N THR A 68 4.72 7.58 9.09
CA THR A 68 5.35 6.67 8.12
C THR A 68 6.66 6.11 8.66
N ARG A 69 7.49 6.93 9.30
CA ARG A 69 8.74 6.46 9.93
C ARG A 69 8.51 5.47 11.06
N LEU A 70 7.54 5.74 11.93
CA LEU A 70 7.15 4.82 13.01
C LEU A 70 6.67 3.48 12.44
N ILE A 71 5.84 3.52 11.39
CA ILE A 71 5.40 2.32 10.67
C ILE A 71 6.59 1.52 10.14
N LEU A 72 7.51 2.16 9.42
CA LEU A 72 8.69 1.53 8.84
C LEU A 72 9.63 0.98 9.92
N GLU A 73 9.76 1.67 11.05
CA GLU A 73 10.54 1.21 12.21
C GLU A 73 9.93 -0.04 12.83
N VAL A 74 8.60 -0.08 13.06
CA VAL A 74 7.91 -1.26 13.59
C VAL A 74 8.07 -2.46 12.67
N LEU A 75 7.82 -2.28 11.36
CA LEU A 75 7.95 -3.34 10.36
C LEU A 75 9.36 -3.94 10.34
N ARG A 76 10.40 -3.08 10.36
CA ARG A 76 11.81 -3.54 10.40
C ARG A 76 12.16 -4.22 11.71
N SER A 77 11.70 -3.66 12.84
CA SER A 77 12.02 -4.15 14.18
C SER A 77 11.38 -5.50 14.50
N HIS A 78 10.31 -5.88 13.79
CA HIS A 78 9.66 -7.19 13.95
C HIS A 78 10.59 -8.38 13.60
N GLY A 79 11.59 -8.19 12.74
CA GLY A 79 12.62 -9.19 12.42
C GLY A 79 12.18 -10.38 11.54
N LYS A 80 10.86 -10.60 11.37
CA LYS A 80 10.29 -11.64 10.49
C LYS A 80 9.47 -11.10 9.32
N VAL A 81 9.30 -9.78 9.23
CA VAL A 81 8.59 -9.15 8.11
C VAL A 81 9.47 -9.22 6.87
N ASN A 82 8.90 -9.70 5.77
CA ASN A 82 9.51 -9.55 4.44
C ASN A 82 8.99 -8.23 3.80
N PRO A 83 9.84 -7.22 3.55
CA PRO A 83 9.42 -5.97 2.92
C PRO A 83 8.71 -6.16 1.57
N GLU A 84 9.02 -7.24 0.84
CA GLU A 84 8.39 -7.54 -0.47
C GLU A 84 6.91 -7.93 -0.36
N HIS A 85 6.47 -8.33 0.82
CA HIS A 85 5.08 -8.73 1.11
C HIS A 85 4.27 -7.57 1.72
N VAL A 86 4.85 -6.38 1.80
CA VAL A 86 4.25 -5.22 2.47
C VAL A 86 4.18 -4.05 1.50
N ILE A 87 3.00 -3.48 1.36
CA ILE A 87 2.77 -2.21 0.67
C ILE A 87 2.43 -1.12 1.70
N ILE A 88 3.16 -0.01 1.61
CA ILE A 88 2.90 1.22 2.34
C ILE A 88 2.14 2.14 1.41
N ASP A 89 0.85 2.35 1.67
CA ASP A 89 -0.05 3.08 0.80
C ASP A 89 -0.19 4.56 1.20
N HIS A 90 -0.74 5.35 0.28
CA HIS A 90 -0.88 6.80 0.38
C HIS A 90 0.44 7.54 0.61
N VAL A 91 1.53 7.05 0.02
CA VAL A 91 2.80 7.79 0.05
C VAL A 91 2.67 9.14 -0.65
N GLU A 92 3.47 10.09 -0.20
CA GLU A 92 3.59 11.41 -0.80
C GLU A 92 5.07 11.67 -1.12
N GLU A 93 5.36 12.77 -1.81
CA GLU A 93 6.69 13.09 -2.33
C GLU A 93 7.79 13.00 -1.26
N HIS A 94 7.45 13.40 -0.03
CA HIS A 94 8.37 13.46 1.09
C HIS A 94 8.49 12.16 1.91
N THR A 95 7.69 11.13 1.60
CA THR A 95 7.76 9.78 2.21
C THR A 95 8.09 8.67 1.23
N PHE A 96 7.77 8.88 -0.06
CA PHE A 96 7.89 7.90 -1.13
C PHE A 96 9.28 7.27 -1.22
N ARG A 97 10.33 8.10 -1.30
CA ARG A 97 11.72 7.62 -1.40
C ARG A 97 12.11 6.74 -0.22
N GLU A 98 11.75 7.17 0.99
CA GLU A 98 12.10 6.45 2.23
C GLU A 98 11.46 5.06 2.30
N VAL A 99 10.25 4.90 1.76
CA VAL A 99 9.57 3.59 1.65
C VAL A 99 10.30 2.69 0.65
N VAL A 100 10.55 3.19 -0.56
CA VAL A 100 11.18 2.40 -1.65
C VAL A 100 12.60 1.97 -1.30
N GLU A 101 13.42 2.88 -0.75
CA GLU A 101 14.82 2.58 -0.38
C GLU A 101 14.94 1.51 0.72
N GLN A 102 13.88 1.30 1.49
CA GLN A 102 13.82 0.24 2.50
C GLN A 102 13.27 -1.09 1.96
N GLY A 103 13.00 -1.18 0.66
CA GLY A 103 12.60 -2.41 -0.03
C GLY A 103 11.10 -2.71 0.02
N PHE A 104 10.29 -1.84 0.63
CA PHE A 104 8.84 -1.97 0.66
C PHE A 104 8.20 -1.60 -0.68
N TRP A 105 6.98 -2.07 -0.91
CA TRP A 105 6.14 -1.52 -1.98
C TRP A 105 5.58 -0.16 -1.58
N ALA A 106 5.61 0.79 -2.52
CA ALA A 106 5.06 2.12 -2.34
C ALA A 106 3.74 2.26 -3.12
N GLY A 107 2.63 2.44 -2.40
CA GLY A 107 1.32 2.73 -2.95
C GLY A 107 1.12 4.22 -3.13
N ILE A 108 0.97 4.68 -4.37
CA ILE A 108 0.62 6.06 -4.71
C ILE A 108 -0.87 6.09 -5.02
N THR A 109 -1.62 6.74 -4.15
CA THR A 109 -3.06 6.91 -4.33
C THR A 109 -3.37 8.20 -5.07
N LEU A 110 -4.06 8.03 -6.19
CA LEU A 110 -4.62 9.08 -7.02
C LEU A 110 -6.04 9.37 -6.55
N TYR A 111 -6.23 10.49 -5.84
CA TYR A 111 -7.53 10.84 -5.29
C TYR A 111 -7.74 12.36 -5.39
N PRO A 112 -8.90 12.82 -5.88
CA PRO A 112 -9.21 14.25 -5.96
C PRO A 112 -9.02 14.97 -4.63
N GLU A 113 -8.52 16.20 -4.67
CA GLU A 113 -8.41 17.14 -3.55
C GLU A 113 -7.41 16.80 -2.42
N SER A 114 -7.36 15.55 -1.94
CA SER A 114 -6.64 15.20 -0.70
C SER A 114 -5.39 14.33 -0.88
N LYS A 115 -5.16 13.74 -2.06
CA LYS A 115 -3.99 12.87 -2.34
C LYS A 115 -3.24 13.32 -3.60
N ALA A 116 -2.50 12.41 -4.24
CA ALA A 116 -1.70 12.73 -5.41
C ALA A 116 -2.59 12.99 -6.63
N SER A 117 -2.22 14.01 -7.41
CA SER A 117 -2.73 14.15 -8.78
C SER A 117 -1.92 13.23 -9.72
N PRO A 118 -2.43 12.94 -10.94
CA PRO A 118 -1.65 12.27 -11.96
C PRO A 118 -0.27 12.88 -12.19
N GLN A 119 -0.17 14.21 -12.28
CA GLN A 119 1.10 14.91 -12.48
C GLN A 119 2.07 14.67 -11.32
N ARG A 120 1.60 14.82 -10.07
CA ARG A 120 2.40 14.59 -8.87
C ARG A 120 2.88 13.14 -8.75
N ALA A 121 2.03 12.18 -9.12
CA ALA A 121 2.41 10.77 -9.17
C ALA A 121 3.54 10.53 -10.18
N VAL A 122 3.46 11.14 -11.38
CA VAL A 122 4.53 11.03 -12.38
C VAL A 122 5.82 11.72 -11.92
N ASP A 123 5.73 12.89 -11.26
CA ASP A 123 6.89 13.56 -10.68
C ASP A 123 7.62 12.67 -9.64
N MET A 124 6.86 11.96 -8.79
CA MET A 124 7.43 10.98 -7.85
C MET A 124 8.13 9.84 -8.59
N LEU A 125 7.48 9.26 -9.60
CA LEU A 125 8.03 8.15 -10.39
C LEU A 125 9.30 8.52 -11.15
N GLU A 126 9.44 9.78 -11.59
CA GLU A 126 10.64 10.27 -12.26
C GLU A 126 11.81 10.53 -11.29
N SER A 127 11.52 10.71 -10.00
CA SER A 127 12.52 11.02 -8.97
C SER A 127 13.35 9.82 -8.49
N ILE A 128 12.93 8.59 -8.82
CA ILE A 128 13.61 7.34 -8.45
C ILE A 128 13.23 6.23 -9.43
N SER A 129 14.21 5.42 -9.87
CA SER A 129 13.94 4.22 -10.68
C SER A 129 13.39 3.10 -9.77
N ALA A 130 12.16 3.26 -9.31
CA ALA A 130 11.53 2.37 -8.35
C ALA A 130 10.79 1.24 -9.05
N GLN A 131 11.18 -0.01 -8.75
CA GLN A 131 10.53 -1.20 -9.30
C GLN A 131 9.28 -1.61 -8.51
N ARG A 132 9.17 -1.23 -7.23
CA ARG A 132 8.09 -1.64 -6.31
C ARG A 132 7.11 -0.50 -6.05
N VAL A 133 6.43 -0.05 -7.09
CA VAL A 133 5.45 1.05 -7.01
C VAL A 133 4.12 0.60 -7.56
N TRP A 134 3.04 0.95 -6.89
CA TRP A 134 1.67 0.63 -7.28
C TRP A 134 0.83 1.91 -7.28
N LEU A 135 0.23 2.26 -8.42
CA LEU A 135 -0.80 3.30 -8.51
C LEU A 135 -2.20 2.75 -8.21
N ASN A 136 -2.95 3.40 -7.31
CA ASN A 136 -4.36 3.07 -7.03
C ASN A 136 -5.23 4.34 -6.97
N SER A 137 -6.55 4.21 -7.01
CA SER A 137 -7.49 5.35 -7.04
C SER A 137 -8.37 5.49 -5.79
N ALA A 138 -8.11 4.70 -4.74
CA ALA A 138 -8.84 4.64 -3.46
C ALA A 138 -10.33 5.01 -3.55
N CYS A 139 -11.07 4.36 -4.46
CA CYS A 139 -12.47 4.72 -4.70
C CYS A 139 -13.34 4.33 -3.50
N ASP A 140 -13.55 5.31 -2.62
CA ASP A 140 -14.23 5.17 -1.34
C ASP A 140 -15.50 6.03 -1.29
N TRP A 141 -15.91 6.42 -0.08
CA TRP A 141 -17.13 7.16 0.18
C TRP A 141 -17.10 8.63 -0.29
N GLY A 142 -15.92 9.19 -0.59
CA GLY A 142 -15.77 10.57 -1.06
C GLY A 142 -15.71 10.70 -2.58
N GLN A 143 -15.44 11.93 -3.06
CA GLN A 143 -15.36 12.19 -4.50
C GLN A 143 -14.16 11.48 -5.11
N SER A 144 -14.42 10.35 -5.75
CA SER A 144 -13.42 9.47 -6.35
C SER A 144 -13.49 9.48 -7.87
N ASP A 145 -12.38 9.11 -8.51
CA ASP A 145 -12.32 8.95 -9.96
C ASP A 145 -11.81 7.54 -10.31
N PRO A 146 -12.68 6.62 -10.76
CA PRO A 146 -12.27 5.27 -11.12
C PRO A 146 -11.35 5.23 -12.35
N LEU A 147 -11.23 6.33 -13.09
CA LEU A 147 -10.33 6.47 -14.23
C LEU A 147 -9.00 7.16 -13.85
N ALA A 148 -8.73 7.41 -12.58
CA ALA A 148 -7.52 8.12 -12.16
C ALA A 148 -6.23 7.42 -12.60
N VAL A 149 -6.16 6.09 -12.46
CA VAL A 149 -5.00 5.28 -12.91
C VAL A 149 -4.82 5.36 -14.45
N PRO A 150 -5.85 5.13 -15.28
CA PRO A 150 -5.77 5.40 -16.72
C PRO A 150 -5.36 6.83 -17.08
N LYS A 151 -5.84 7.85 -16.34
CA LYS A 151 -5.46 9.25 -16.55
C LYS A 151 -3.99 9.49 -16.23
N ALA A 152 -3.44 8.85 -15.18
CA ALA A 152 -2.00 8.86 -14.91
C ALA A 152 -1.19 8.21 -16.02
N ALA A 153 -1.65 7.09 -16.59
CA ALA A 153 -1.02 6.50 -17.77
C ALA A 153 -0.99 7.45 -18.98
N LEU A 154 -2.08 8.21 -19.22
CA LEU A 154 -2.10 9.24 -20.27
C LEU A 154 -1.12 10.39 -19.99
N GLU A 155 -0.99 10.83 -18.75
CA GLU A 155 0.01 11.83 -18.35
C GLU A 155 1.43 11.32 -18.59
N MET A 156 1.73 10.08 -18.19
CA MET A 156 3.01 9.43 -18.47
C MET A 156 3.32 9.38 -19.97
N ARG A 157 2.34 9.01 -20.81
CA ARG A 157 2.52 9.01 -22.27
C ARG A 157 2.83 10.40 -22.81
N LYS A 158 2.15 11.44 -22.32
CA LYS A 158 2.41 12.83 -22.73
C LYS A 158 3.83 13.27 -22.40
N ARG A 159 4.39 12.76 -21.30
CA ARG A 159 5.77 13.01 -20.87
C ARG A 159 6.82 12.09 -21.52
N GLY A 160 6.41 11.24 -22.47
CA GLY A 160 7.33 10.40 -23.24
C GLY A 160 7.72 9.08 -22.58
N HIS A 161 7.04 8.66 -21.52
CA HIS A 161 7.24 7.32 -20.95
C HIS A 161 6.81 6.23 -21.94
N SER A 162 7.64 5.20 -22.05
CA SER A 162 7.36 4.03 -22.91
C SER A 162 6.15 3.23 -22.44
N VAL A 163 5.53 2.48 -23.35
CA VAL A 163 4.38 1.62 -23.04
C VAL A 163 4.75 0.57 -22.00
N GLU A 164 5.98 0.06 -22.05
CA GLU A 164 6.52 -0.95 -21.14
C GLU A 164 6.64 -0.42 -19.70
N VAL A 165 7.08 0.83 -19.53
CA VAL A 165 7.14 1.49 -18.22
C VAL A 165 5.74 1.67 -17.64
N ILE A 166 4.78 2.07 -18.47
CA ILE A 166 3.40 2.29 -18.07
C ILE A 166 2.74 0.97 -17.68
N ASP A 167 2.82 -0.06 -18.53
CA ASP A 167 2.28 -1.41 -18.28
C ASP A 167 2.84 -1.98 -16.97
N ARG A 168 4.15 -1.82 -16.76
CA ARG A 168 4.78 -2.25 -15.53
C ARG A 168 4.13 -1.63 -14.29
N LEU A 169 3.90 -0.32 -14.29
CA LEU A 169 3.35 0.39 -13.12
C LEU A 169 1.87 0.12 -12.89
N ILE A 170 1.06 0.04 -13.94
CA ILE A 170 -0.40 -0.06 -13.81
C ILE A 170 -0.90 -1.50 -13.72
N TYR A 171 -0.13 -2.48 -14.23
CA TYR A 171 -0.57 -3.87 -14.29
C TYR A 171 0.47 -4.85 -13.72
N GLN A 172 1.71 -4.86 -14.23
CA GLN A 172 2.69 -5.89 -13.80
C GLN A 172 3.08 -5.78 -12.32
N ASN A 173 3.18 -4.56 -11.79
CA ASN A 173 3.53 -4.32 -10.39
C ASN A 173 2.42 -4.77 -9.42
N PRO A 174 1.15 -4.36 -9.59
CA PRO A 174 0.04 -4.93 -8.83
C PRO A 174 -0.05 -6.45 -8.97
N LEU A 175 0.12 -6.97 -10.19
CA LEU A 175 0.13 -8.41 -10.46
C LEU A 175 1.24 -9.11 -9.68
N GLN A 176 2.47 -8.60 -9.73
CA GLN A 176 3.62 -9.14 -9.01
C GLN A 176 3.37 -9.15 -7.49
N PHE A 177 2.86 -8.05 -6.94
CA PHE A 177 2.59 -7.97 -5.50
C PHE A 177 1.52 -8.98 -5.08
N LEU A 178 0.38 -8.98 -5.75
CA LEU A 178 -0.79 -9.78 -5.39
C LEU A 178 -0.59 -11.28 -5.64
N SER A 179 0.18 -11.65 -6.67
CA SER A 179 0.48 -13.05 -7.01
C SER A 179 1.35 -13.77 -5.97
N GLN A 180 1.93 -13.04 -5.02
CA GLN A 180 2.59 -13.64 -3.85
C GLN A 180 1.59 -14.37 -2.94
N CYS A 181 0.29 -14.08 -3.06
CA CYS A 181 -0.77 -14.84 -2.41
C CYS A 181 -1.31 -15.91 -3.36
N ALA A 182 -1.21 -17.19 -2.98
CA ALA A 182 -1.65 -18.33 -3.80
C ALA A 182 -3.16 -18.33 -4.13
N LYS A 183 -3.96 -17.52 -3.42
CA LYS A 183 -5.39 -17.35 -3.69
C LYS A 183 -5.68 -16.34 -4.80
N PHE A 184 -4.72 -15.48 -5.12
CA PHE A 184 -4.87 -14.49 -6.17
C PHE A 184 -5.03 -15.21 -7.52
N LYS A 185 -5.98 -14.72 -8.31
CA LYS A 185 -6.22 -15.18 -9.68
C LYS A 185 -6.00 -14.00 -10.60
N ASP A 186 -5.06 -14.14 -11.52
CA ASP A 186 -4.79 -13.10 -12.52
C ASP A 186 -6.01 -12.93 -13.43
N PRO A 187 -6.65 -11.74 -13.47
CA PRO A 187 -7.78 -11.48 -14.35
C PRO A 187 -7.41 -11.51 -15.84
N GLY A 188 -6.13 -11.36 -16.21
CA GLY A 188 -5.66 -11.44 -17.58
C GLY A 188 -5.55 -12.87 -18.12
N VAL A 189 -5.50 -13.86 -17.23
CA VAL A 189 -5.55 -15.28 -17.59
C VAL A 189 -7.02 -15.70 -17.57
N ILE A 190 -7.67 -15.58 -18.73
CA ILE A 190 -9.03 -16.11 -18.91
C ILE A 190 -8.96 -17.63 -18.67
N ALA A 191 -9.68 -18.09 -17.65
CA ALA A 191 -9.88 -19.51 -17.35
C ALA A 191 -10.79 -20.18 -18.39
#